data_AF-A0A929DQC4-F1
#
_entry.id   AF-A0A929DQC4-F1
#
_cell.length_a   1.000
_cell.length_b   1.000
_cell.length_c   1.000
_cell.angle_alpha   90.00
_cell.angle_beta   90.00
_cell.angle_gamma   90.00
#
_symmetry.space_group_name_H-M   'P 1'
#
loop_
_entity.id
_entity.type
_entity.pdbx_description
1 polymer ?
#
loop_
_entity_poly.entity_id
_entity_poly.type
_entity_poly.pdbx_seq_one_letter_code
_entity_poly.pdbx_strand_id
1 'polypeptide(L)' 'MKVAVSGKGGTGKTMLVALLSSILSESGYSVLAIDADPNPTLAIALGFPGSEKITPIS' A
#
# COMPACT_ATOMS: atom_id res chain seq x y z
N MET A 1 10.87 -0.47 12.16
CA MET A 1 10.42 -1.85 11.84
C MET A 1 10.35 -2.01 10.33
N LYS A 2 10.56 -3.21 9.78
CA LYS A 2 10.41 -3.50 8.34
C LYS A 2 9.53 -4.74 8.19
N VAL A 3 8.51 -4.68 7.35
CA VAL A 3 7.53 -5.77 7.14
C VAL A 3 7.35 -5.96 5.64
N ALA A 4 7.38 -7.22 5.18
CA ALA A 4 7.07 -7.59 3.81
C ALA A 4 5.86 -8.55 3.82
N VAL A 5 4.87 -8.30 2.97
CA VAL A 5 3.65 -9.10 2.87
C VAL A 5 3.63 -9.78 1.50
N SER A 6 3.58 -11.12 1.49
CA SER A 6 3.54 -11.92 0.26
C SER A 6 2.40 -12.95 0.31
N GLY A 7 2.07 -13.55 -0.83
CA GLY A 7 1.01 -14.55 -0.95
C GLY A 7 0.34 -14.56 -2.32
N LYS A 8 -0.51 -15.56 -2.57
CA LYS A 8 -1.20 -15.77 -3.86
C LYS A 8 -2.06 -14.56 -4.27
N GLY A 9 -2.35 -14.43 -5.56
CA GLY A 9 -3.30 -13.42 -6.06
C GLY A 9 -4.68 -13.56 -5.39
N GLY A 10 -5.32 -12.43 -5.06
CA GLY A 10 -6.67 -12.42 -4.48
C GLY A 10 -6.77 -12.67 -2.97
N THR A 11 -5.66 -12.89 -2.25
CA THR A 11 -5.70 -13.15 -0.79
C THR A 11 -5.86 -11.90 0.09
N GLY A 12 -6.07 -10.72 -0.49
CA GLY A 12 -6.30 -9.47 0.26
C GLY A 12 -5.04 -8.76 0.78
N LYS A 13 -3.84 -9.07 0.25
CA LYS A 13 -2.57 -8.48 0.70
C LYS A 13 -2.55 -6.95 0.67
N THR A 14 -2.95 -6.36 -0.45
CA THR A 14 -2.97 -4.90 -0.62
C THR A 14 -3.93 -4.23 0.37
N MET A 15 -5.09 -4.84 0.62
CA MET A 15 -6.04 -4.38 1.63
C MET A 15 -5.42 -4.40 3.03
N LEU A 16 -4.74 -5.50 3.38
CA LEU A 16 -4.04 -5.63 4.66
C LEU A 16 -2.94 -4.57 4.82
N VAL A 17 -2.12 -4.35 3.77
CA VAL A 17 -1.06 -3.33 3.78
C VAL A 17 -1.64 -1.92 3.92
N ALA A 18 -2.73 -1.60 3.21
CA ALA A 18 -3.39 -0.30 3.30
C ALA A 18 -3.90 -0.03 4.72
N LEU A 19 -4.63 -0.99 5.32
CA LEU A 19 -5.16 -0.87 6.68
C LEU A 19 -4.06 -0.76 7.73
N LEU A 20 -3.03 -1.61 7.66
CA LEU A 20 -1.89 -1.54 8.57
C LEU A 20 -1.17 -0.19 8.47
N SER A 21 -0.96 0.31 7.25
CA SER A 21 -0.29 1.59 7.03
C SER A 21 -1.10 2.74 7.61
N SER A 22 -2.42 2.75 7.41
CA SER A 22 -3.32 3.78 7.98
C SER A 22 -3.28 3.76 9.50
N ILE A 23 -3.49 2.59 10.12
CA ILE A 23 -3.54 2.45 11.59
C ILE A 23 -2.21 2.87 12.23
N LEU A 24 -1.08 2.46 11.64
CA LEU A 24 0.24 2.84 12.14
C LEU A 24 0.48 4.34 11.99
N SER A 25 0.09 4.94 10.86
CA SER A 25 0.20 6.38 10.65
C SER A 25 -0.65 7.16 11.66
N GLU A 26 -1.91 6.74 11.87
CA GLU A 26 -2.83 7.33 12.84
C GLU A 26 -2.34 7.18 14.29
N SER A 27 -1.59 6.12 14.57
CA SER A 27 -0.94 5.89 15.87
C SER A 27 0.34 6.71 16.08
N GLY A 28 0.67 7.64 15.17
CA GLY A 28 1.82 8.54 15.28
C GLY A 28 3.14 7.96 14.78
N TYR A 29 3.13 6.81 14.10
CA TYR A 29 4.34 6.26 13.50
C TYR A 29 4.62 6.89 12.14
N SER A 30 5.89 7.12 11.82
CA SER A 30 6.31 7.39 10.45
C SER A 30 6.25 6.10 9.64
N VAL A 31 5.40 6.07 8.60
CA VAL A 31 5.15 4.90 7.77
C VAL A 31 5.57 5.20 6.34
N LEU A 32 6.35 4.28 5.77
CA LEU A 32 6.65 4.24 4.33
C LEU A 32 5.99 2.97 3.76
N ALA A 33 4.93 3.14 2.98
CA ALA A 33 4.26 2.06 2.28
C ALA A 33 4.85 1.94 0.86
N ILE A 34 5.22 0.72 0.47
CA ILE A 34 5.80 0.42 -0.85
C ILE A 34 4.91 -0.61 -1.53
N ASP A 35 4.40 -0.26 -2.71
CA ASP A 35 3.74 -1.21 -3.60
C ASP A 35 4.76 -1.75 -4.60
N ALA A 36 4.92 -3.08 -4.63
CA ALA A 36 5.80 -3.75 -5.58
C ALA A 36 5.01 -4.34 -6.77
N ASP A 37 3.69 -4.20 -6.78
CA ASP A 37 2.86 -4.56 -7.92
C ASP A 37 2.84 -3.41 -8.94
N PRO A 38 2.86 -3.70 -10.25
CA PRO A 38 2.82 -2.66 -11.30
C PRO A 38 1.48 -1.90 -11.35
N ASN A 39 0.44 -2.43 -10.71
CA ASN A 39 -0.86 -1.78 -10.64
C ASN A 39 -0.91 -0.86 -9.42
N PRO A 40 -1.41 0.39 -9.52
CA PRO A 40 -1.44 1.36 -8.41
C PRO A 40 -2.52 1.05 -7.36
N THR A 41 -2.73 -0.22 -7.03
CA THR A 41 -3.85 -0.69 -6.21
C THR A 41 -3.70 -0.23 -4.77
N LEU A 42 -2.48 -0.17 -4.23
CA LEU A 42 -2.26 0.33 -2.86
C LEU A 42 -2.62 1.81 -2.74
N ALA A 43 -2.24 2.63 -3.73
CA ALA A 43 -2.55 4.06 -3.72
C ALA A 43 -4.06 4.32 -3.81
N ILE A 44 -4.77 3.54 -4.62
CA ILE A 44 -6.23 3.55 -4.68
C ILE A 44 -6.84 3.16 -3.33
N ALA A 45 -6.34 2.07 -2.71
CA ALA A 45 -6.84 1.60 -1.42
C ALA A 45 -6.62 2.60 -0.27
N LEU A 46 -5.55 3.39 -0.34
CA LEU A 46 -5.25 4.46 0.61
C LEU A 46 -5.98 5.78 0.31
N GLY A 47 -6.76 5.85 -0.78
CA GLY A 47 -7.56 7.04 -1.13
C GLY A 47 -6.75 8.20 -1.69
N PHE A 48 -5.58 7.95 -2.30
CA PHE A 48 -4.80 9.04 -2.91
C PHE A 48 -5.51 9.63 -4.13
N PRO A 49 -5.63 10.97 -4.22
CA PRO A 49 -6.19 11.62 -5.39
C PRO A 49 -5.26 11.45 -6.60
N GLY A 50 -5.85 11.17 -7.77
CA GLY A 50 -5.07 10.99 -9.00
C GLY A 50 -4.24 9.70 -9.04
N SER A 51 -4.63 8.68 -8.25
CA SER A 51 -3.91 7.41 -8.17
C SER A 51 -3.82 6.68 -9.52
N GLU A 52 -4.75 6.95 -10.45
CA GLU A 52 -4.72 6.46 -11.83
C GLU A 52 -3.56 7.04 -12.67
N LYS A 53 -2.93 8.13 -12.23
CA LYS A 53 -1.82 8.79 -12.92
C LYS A 53 -0.45 8.38 -12.37
N ILE A 54 -0.43 7.51 -11.36
CA ILE A 54 0.82 7.01 -10.79
C ILE A 54 1.55 6.20 -11.86
N THR A 55 2.78 6.62 -12.15
CA THR A 55 3.67 5.92 -13.07
C THR A 55 4.62 5.05 -12.26
N PRO A 56 4.76 3.75 -12.58
CA PRO A 56 5.75 2.90 -11.94
C PRO A 56 7.16 3.47 -12.13
N ILE A 57 7.95 3.47 -11.06
CA ILE A 57 9.36 3.85 -11.13
C ILE A 57 10.09 2.72 -11.87
N SER A 58 10.56 3.03 -13.09
CA SER A 58 11.36 2.14 -13.94
C SER A 58 12.84 2.49 -13.80
#